data_AF-A0AAW2PWF4-F1
#
_entry.id   AF-A0AAW2PWF4-F1
#
_cell.length_a   1.000
_cell.length_b   1.000
_cell.length_c   1.000
_cell.angle_alpha   90.00
_cell.angle_beta   90.00
_cell.angle_gamma   90.00
#
_symmetry.space_group_name_H-M   'P 1'
#
loop_
_entity.id
_entity.type
_entity.pdbx_description
1 polymer ?
#
loop_
_entity_poly.entity_id
_entity_poly.type
_entity_poly.pdbx_seq_one_letter_code
_entity_poly.pdbx_strand_id
1 'polypeptide(L)'
;MEEMGHLDPKAVDWLSDKPPEHWSRSHFNCFPKCDMLLNNICETFNSCILEAREKPILTMLEWIREFIMTRLSDNRDRARKKWWKKNVQEFKKIVEKNIDKAADCIPSSQMIGIMKFLLMMAQDML
;
A
#
# COMPACT_ATOMS: atom_id res chain seq x y z
N MET A 1 -16.19 -23.95 5.24
CA MET A 1 -16.41 -24.72 3.99
C MET A 1 -17.73 -25.48 4.07
N GLU A 2 -18.05 -26.16 5.18
CA GLU A 2 -19.35 -26.85 5.35
C GLU A 2 -20.57 -25.94 5.13
N GLU A 3 -20.64 -24.78 5.79
CA GLU A 3 -21.75 -23.84 5.59
C GLU A 3 -21.88 -23.30 4.15
N MET A 4 -20.75 -23.16 3.44
CA MET A 4 -20.75 -22.75 2.03
C MET A 4 -21.21 -23.89 1.10
N GLY A 5 -20.87 -25.14 1.43
CA GLY A 5 -21.31 -26.33 0.70
C GLY A 5 -22.81 -26.56 0.78
N HIS A 6 -23.47 -26.10 1.85
CA HIS A 6 -24.93 -26.10 1.94
C HIS A 6 -25.61 -25.08 1.02
N LEU A 7 -24.92 -23.99 0.66
CA LEU A 7 -25.43 -22.93 -0.22
C LEU A 7 -25.15 -23.21 -1.70
N ASP A 8 -23.90 -23.53 -2.03
CA ASP A 8 -23.48 -23.88 -3.39
C ASP A 8 -22.32 -24.88 -3.38
N PRO A 9 -22.59 -26.16 -3.67
CA PRO A 9 -21.56 -27.19 -3.77
C PRO A 9 -20.51 -26.88 -4.84
N LYS A 10 -20.89 -26.25 -5.96
CA LYS A 10 -19.96 -25.97 -7.07
C LYS A 10 -18.96 -24.87 -6.71
N ALA A 11 -19.36 -23.93 -5.86
CA ALA A 11 -18.46 -22.90 -5.35
C ALA A 11 -17.35 -23.50 -4.48
N VAL A 12 -17.68 -24.54 -3.69
CA VAL A 12 -16.69 -25.26 -2.86
C VAL A 12 -15.69 -26.01 -3.74
N ASP A 13 -16.15 -26.70 -4.78
CA ASP A 13 -15.26 -27.38 -5.72
C ASP A 13 -14.32 -26.37 -6.42
N TRP A 14 -14.88 -25.26 -6.91
CA TRP A 14 -14.10 -24.20 -7.58
C TRP A 14 -13.05 -23.52 -6.68
N LEU A 15 -13.36 -23.33 -5.40
CA LEU A 15 -12.42 -22.79 -4.42
C LEU A 15 -11.36 -23.81 -4.02
N SER A 16 -11.73 -25.08 -3.94
CA SER A 16 -10.80 -26.17 -3.61
C SER A 16 -9.72 -26.36 -4.67
N ASP A 17 -10.04 -26.07 -5.93
CA ASP A 17 -9.08 -26.07 -7.04
C ASP A 17 -8.03 -24.95 -6.94
N LYS A 18 -8.23 -23.93 -6.09
CA LYS A 18 -7.33 -22.77 -5.97
C LYS A 18 -6.55 -22.81 -4.67
N PRO A 19 -5.27 -22.35 -4.69
CA PRO A 19 -4.51 -22.16 -3.47
C PRO A 19 -5.29 -21.34 -2.42
N PRO A 20 -5.47 -21.86 -1.19
CA PRO A 20 -6.19 -21.18 -0.11
C PRO A 20 -5.65 -19.77 0.20
N GLU A 21 -4.36 -19.54 -0.07
CA GLU A 21 -3.67 -18.26 0.10
C GLU A 21 -4.31 -17.11 -0.70
N HIS A 22 -5.06 -17.41 -1.76
CA HIS A 22 -5.68 -16.38 -2.60
C HIS A 22 -7.08 -15.97 -2.15
N TRP A 23 -7.77 -16.82 -1.40
CA TRP A 23 -9.20 -16.62 -1.12
C TRP A 23 -9.56 -16.75 0.37
N SER A 24 -8.70 -17.35 1.18
CA SER A 24 -8.90 -17.52 2.61
C SER A 24 -7.98 -16.61 3.42
N ARG A 25 -8.58 -15.67 4.17
CA ARG A 25 -7.83 -14.76 5.05
C ARG A 25 -6.94 -15.49 6.07
N SER A 26 -7.33 -16.70 6.48
CA SER A 26 -6.55 -17.54 7.40
C SER A 26 -5.24 -18.07 6.79
N HIS A 27 -5.14 -18.08 5.46
CA HIS A 27 -3.98 -18.58 4.71
C HIS A 27 -3.20 -17.44 4.03
N PHE A 28 -3.53 -16.17 4.27
CA PHE A 28 -2.79 -15.05 3.70
C PHE A 28 -1.38 -15.00 4.29
N ASN A 29 -0.38 -14.82 3.43
CA ASN A 29 0.99 -14.63 3.88
C ASN A 29 1.05 -13.38 4.79
N CYS A 30 1.57 -13.56 5.99
CA CYS A 30 1.78 -12.48 6.93
C CYS A 30 2.95 -11.57 6.51
N PHE A 31 3.63 -11.85 5.40
CA PHE A 31 4.68 -11.01 4.86
C PHE A 31 4.30 -10.44 3.48
N PRO A 32 4.36 -9.12 3.29
CA PRO A 32 4.65 -8.09 4.30
C PRO A 32 3.42 -7.80 5.18
N LYS A 33 3.60 -7.70 6.51
CA LYS A 33 2.60 -7.10 7.42
C LYS A 33 2.53 -5.60 7.10
N CYS A 34 1.78 -5.25 6.06
CA CYS A 34 1.47 -3.86 5.79
C CYS A 34 0.19 -3.55 6.55
N ASP A 35 0.30 -2.82 7.68
CA ASP A 35 -0.84 -2.21 8.38
C ASP A 35 -1.46 -1.06 7.57
N MET A 36 -1.53 -1.22 6.24
CA MET A 36 -2.19 -0.28 5.37
C MET A 36 -3.68 -0.55 5.45
N LEU A 37 -4.31 0.03 6.47
CA LEU A 37 -5.75 0.15 6.54
C LEU A 37 -6.19 1.06 5.38
N LEU A 38 -6.42 0.47 4.21
CA LEU A 38 -6.83 1.17 2.98
C LEU A 38 -7.99 2.16 3.21
N ASN A 39 -8.90 1.81 4.13
CA ASN A 39 -10.00 2.68 4.51
C ASN A 39 -9.55 4.00 5.16
N ASN A 40 -8.53 3.99 6.03
CA ASN A 40 -8.00 5.20 6.65
C ASN A 40 -7.41 6.18 5.62
N ILE A 41 -6.83 5.68 4.53
CA ILE A 41 -6.24 6.53 3.48
C ILE A 41 -7.36 7.23 2.71
N CYS A 42 -8.39 6.48 2.31
CA CYS A 42 -9.55 7.04 1.61
C CYS A 42 -10.31 8.04 2.49
N GLU A 43 -10.53 7.75 3.77
CA GLU A 43 -11.18 8.64 4.72
C GLU A 43 -10.37 9.93 4.95
N THR A 44 -9.06 9.82 5.12
CA THR A 44 -8.16 10.98 5.27
C THR A 44 -8.15 11.82 4.01
N PHE A 45 -8.02 11.19 2.84
CA PHE A 45 -8.02 11.88 1.56
C PHE A 45 -9.34 12.63 1.34
N ASN A 46 -10.48 11.96 1.54
CA ASN A 46 -11.80 12.56 1.40
C ASN A 46 -11.95 13.77 2.33
N SER A 47 -11.54 13.64 3.59
CA SER A 47 -11.58 14.75 4.55
C SER A 47 -10.70 15.93 4.13
N CYS A 48 -9.52 15.67 3.57
CA CYS A 48 -8.60 16.73 3.13
C CYS A 48 -9.12 17.51 1.92
N ILE A 49 -9.86 16.89 1.00
CA ILE A 49 -10.29 17.57 -0.23
C ILE A 49 -11.69 18.19 -0.14
N LEU A 50 -12.38 18.08 1.00
CA LEU A 50 -13.73 18.63 1.18
C LEU A 50 -13.81 20.11 0.79
N GLU A 51 -12.88 20.94 1.28
CA GLU A 51 -12.85 22.38 1.00
C GLU A 51 -12.45 22.71 -0.45
N ALA A 52 -11.72 21.81 -1.11
CA ALA A 52 -11.25 22.01 -2.47
C ALA A 52 -12.29 21.58 -3.53
N ARG A 53 -13.18 20.63 -3.17
CA ARG A 53 -14.21 20.08 -4.08
C ARG A 53 -15.24 21.10 -4.55
N GLU A 54 -15.50 22.13 -3.77
CA GLU A 54 -16.45 23.20 -4.12
C GLU A 54 -15.86 24.25 -5.06
N LYS A 55 -14.58 24.12 -5.41
CA LYS A 55 -13.85 25.09 -6.25
C LYS A 55 -13.78 24.62 -7.71
N PRO A 56 -13.61 25.55 -8.67
CA PRO A 56 -13.31 25.18 -10.05
C PRO A 56 -12.09 24.27 -10.15
N ILE A 57 -12.04 23.39 -11.17
CA ILE A 57 -11.02 22.36 -11.33
C ILE A 57 -9.59 22.92 -11.19
N LEU A 58 -9.31 24.06 -11.82
CA LEU A 58 -7.99 24.70 -11.76
C LEU A 58 -7.62 25.08 -10.32
N THR A 59 -8.53 25.75 -9.61
CA THR A 59 -8.34 26.17 -8.22
C THR A 59 -8.25 24.97 -7.27
N MET A 60 -9.00 23.90 -7.52
CA MET A 60 -8.92 22.66 -6.76
C MET A 60 -7.53 22.02 -6.89
N LEU A 61 -6.98 21.97 -8.11
CA LEU A 61 -5.64 21.41 -8.37
C LEU A 61 -4.52 22.26 -7.73
N GLU A 62 -4.63 23.59 -7.81
CA GLU A 62 -3.70 24.50 -7.15
C GLU A 62 -3.70 24.31 -5.64
N TRP A 63 -4.89 24.19 -5.04
CA TRP A 63 -5.06 23.94 -3.61
C TRP A 63 -4.44 22.59 -3.20
N ILE A 64 -4.71 21.51 -3.95
CA ILE A 64 -4.14 20.18 -3.68
C ILE A 64 -2.61 20.23 -3.76
N ARG A 65 -2.05 20.92 -4.76
CA ARG A 65 -0.61 21.10 -4.93
C ARG A 65 0.00 21.81 -3.73
N GLU A 66 -0.57 22.94 -3.33
CA GLU A 66 -0.09 23.73 -2.17
C GLU A 66 -0.18 22.92 -0.87
N PHE A 67 -1.30 22.22 -0.65
CA PHE A 67 -1.52 21.36 0.50
C PHE A 67 -0.46 20.26 0.62
N ILE A 68 -0.19 19.53 -0.48
CA ILE A 68 0.81 18.46 -0.50
C ILE A 68 2.21 19.03 -0.20
N MET A 69 2.58 20.14 -0.84
CA MET A 69 3.90 20.75 -0.68
C MET A 69 4.14 21.20 0.76
N THR A 70 3.18 21.92 1.35
CA THR A 70 3.26 22.38 2.74
C THR A 70 3.34 21.20 3.70
N ARG A 71 2.48 20.19 3.52
CA ARG A 71 2.47 19.01 4.38
C ARG A 71 3.78 18.22 4.31
N LEU A 72 4.38 18.08 3.13
CA LEU A 72 5.68 17.44 2.95
C LEU A 72 6.80 18.25 3.64
N SER A 73 6.79 19.57 3.48
CA SER A 73 7.76 20.45 4.12
C SER A 73 7.67 20.35 5.65
N ASP A 74 6.47 20.48 6.21
CA ASP A 74 6.24 20.35 7.65
C ASP A 74 6.63 18.98 8.19
N ASN A 75 6.33 17.91 7.44
CA ASN A 75 6.75 16.56 7.81
C ASN A 75 8.27 16.42 7.83
N ARG A 76 8.98 16.98 6.85
CA ARG A 76 10.45 17.00 6.81
C ARG A 76 11.02 17.76 8.00
N ASP A 77 10.45 18.91 8.35
CA ASP A 77 10.90 19.71 9.49
C ASP A 77 10.61 19.04 10.83
N ARG A 78 9.43 18.45 11.00
CA ARG A 78 9.08 17.62 12.17
C ARG A 78 10.03 16.43 12.30
N ALA A 79 10.32 15.75 11.19
CA ALA A 79 11.27 14.65 11.14
C ALA A 79 12.66 15.11 11.59
N ARG A 80 13.17 16.21 11.02
CA ARG A 80 14.47 16.80 11.36
C ARG A 80 14.56 17.20 12.83
N LYS A 81 13.53 17.85 13.38
CA LYS A 81 13.53 18.30 14.79
C LYS A 81 13.44 17.15 15.78
N LYS A 82 12.58 16.15 15.52
CA LYS A 82 12.23 15.10 16.49
C LYS A 82 13.04 13.81 16.34
N TRP A 83 13.53 13.47 15.14
CA TRP A 83 14.02 12.12 14.84
C TRP A 83 15.50 12.06 14.46
N TRP A 84 16.15 13.19 14.20
CA TRP A 84 17.49 13.28 13.62
C TRP A 84 18.60 12.54 14.42
N LYS A 85 18.52 12.49 15.76
CA LYS A 85 19.60 11.88 16.57
C LYS A 85 19.33 10.47 17.07
N LYS A 86 18.12 10.18 17.57
CA LYS A 86 17.83 8.90 18.25
C LYS A 86 17.26 7.82 17.32
N ASN A 87 16.47 8.22 16.32
CA ASN A 87 15.74 7.27 15.47
C ASN A 87 16.44 6.97 14.15
N VAL A 88 17.36 7.82 13.67
CA VAL A 88 18.13 7.56 12.45
C VAL A 88 18.93 6.26 12.56
N GLN A 89 19.52 5.96 13.72
CA GLN A 89 20.29 4.73 13.91
C GLN A 89 19.41 3.48 13.89
N GLU A 90 18.24 3.53 14.54
CA GLU A 90 17.32 2.39 14.55
C GLU A 90 16.66 2.18 13.18
N PHE A 91 16.28 3.26 12.50
CA PHE A 91 15.78 3.20 11.13
C PHE A 91 16.86 2.69 10.16
N LYS A 92 18.12 3.10 10.34
CA LYS A 92 19.24 2.64 9.54
C LYS A 92 19.44 1.13 9.69
N LYS A 93 19.41 0.59 10.92
CA LYS A 93 19.46 -0.86 11.16
C LYS A 93 18.28 -1.60 10.52
N ILE A 94 17.06 -1.05 10.58
CA ILE A 94 15.89 -1.64 9.93
C ILE A 94 16.06 -1.65 8.42
N VAL A 95 16.51 -0.54 7.84
CA VAL A 95 16.76 -0.40 6.40
C VAL A 95 17.87 -1.35 5.95
N GLU A 96 19.00 -1.42 6.66
CA GLU A 96 20.10 -2.36 6.39
C GLU A 96 19.60 -3.81 6.45
N LYS A 97 18.90 -4.20 7.51
CA LYS A 97 18.31 -5.55 7.63
C LYS A 97 17.31 -5.87 6.51
N ASN A 98 16.58 -4.86 6.02
CA ASN A 98 15.66 -5.04 4.90
C ASN A 98 16.39 -5.08 3.54
N ILE A 99 17.52 -4.38 3.40
CA ILE A 99 18.40 -4.46 2.22
C ILE A 99 19.02 -5.87 2.12
N ASP A 100 19.54 -6.40 3.23
CA ASP A 100 20.10 -7.76 3.28
C ASP A 100 19.03 -8.79 2.89
N LYS A 101 17.83 -8.68 3.46
CA LYS A 101 16.70 -9.55 3.11
C LYS A 101 16.22 -9.37 1.68
N ALA A 102 16.31 -8.16 1.13
CA ALA A 102 15.95 -7.90 -0.26
C ALA A 102 16.93 -8.56 -1.23
N ALA A 103 18.20 -8.74 -0.84
CA ALA A 103 19.17 -9.49 -1.62
C ALA A 103 18.80 -10.98 -1.73
N ASP A 104 18.14 -11.53 -0.71
CA ASP A 104 17.64 -12.91 -0.68
C ASP A 104 16.24 -13.07 -1.32
N CYS A 105 15.56 -11.97 -1.66
CA CYS A 105 14.25 -12.01 -2.29
C CYS A 105 14.38 -12.37 -3.78
N ILE A 106 14.23 -13.66 -4.10
CA ILE A 106 14.06 -14.13 -5.48
C ILE A 106 12.60 -13.86 -5.89
N PRO A 107 12.34 -13.04 -6.93
CA PRO A 107 10.98 -12.78 -7.36
C PRO A 107 10.34 -14.08 -7.87
N SER A 108 9.29 -14.54 -7.17
CA SER A 108 8.52 -15.70 -7.63
C SER A 108 7.86 -15.37 -8.97
N SER A 109 7.68 -16.37 -9.82
CA SER A 109 7.11 -16.22 -11.18
C SER A 109 5.76 -15.48 -11.20
N GLN A 110 4.97 -15.57 -10.12
CA GLN A 110 3.72 -14.82 -9.94
C GLN A 110 3.95 -13.32 -9.66
N MET A 111 4.99 -12.96 -8.91
CA MET A 111 5.30 -11.57 -8.56
C MET A 111 5.99 -10.81 -9.70
N ILE A 112 6.69 -11.52 -10.59
CA ILE A 112 7.23 -10.95 -11.84
C ILE A 112 6.09 -10.42 -12.71
N GLY A 113 4.97 -11.14 -12.82
CA GLY A 113 3.80 -10.69 -13.59
C GLY A 113 3.20 -9.39 -13.07
N ILE A 114 3.05 -9.29 -11.74
CA ILE A 114 2.51 -8.08 -11.08
C ILE A 114 3.47 -6.90 -11.22
N MET A 115 4.78 -7.11 -11.01
CA MET A 115 5.76 -6.05 -11.22
C MET A 115 5.87 -5.61 -12.67
N LYS A 116 5.74 -6.53 -13.63
CA LYS A 116 5.74 -6.21 -15.07
C LYS A 116 4.49 -5.41 -15.46
N PHE A 117 3.33 -5.73 -14.88
CA PHE A 117 2.10 -4.96 -15.07
C PHE A 117 2.21 -3.56 -14.47
N LEU A 118 2.78 -3.42 -13.27
CA LEU A 118 3.00 -2.12 -12.63
C LEU A 118 4.06 -1.26 -13.35
N LEU A 119 5.13 -1.87 -13.86
CA LEU A 119 6.13 -1.19 -14.70
C LEU A 119 5.55 -0.75 -16.04
N MET A 120 4.69 -1.55 -16.66
CA MET A 120 4.00 -1.20 -17.90
C MET A 120 3.06 -0.01 -17.68
N MET A 121 2.26 -0.02 -16.61
CA MET A 121 1.40 1.13 -16.27
C MET A 121 2.18 2.40 -15.86
N ALA A 122 3.41 2.26 -15.36
CA ALA A 122 4.26 3.41 -15.05
C ALA A 122 4.97 3.98 -16.29
N GLN A 123 5.22 3.16 -17.31
CA GLN A 123 5.79 3.58 -18.60
C GLN A 123 4.75 4.21 -19.52
N ASP A 124 3.48 3.78 -19.44
CA ASP A 124 2.37 4.38 -20.19
C ASP A 124 1.90 5.75 -19.63
N MET A 125 2.56 6.24 -18.56
CA MET A 125 2.27 7.53 -17.91
C MET A 125 3.34 8.60 -18.16
N LEU A 126 4.27 8.35 -19.09
CA LEU A 126 5.26 9.29 -19.66
C LEU A 126 5.08 9.38 -21.18
#